data_AF-A0A351TMS8-F1
#
_entry.id   AF-A0A351TMS8-F1
#
_cell.length_a   1.000
_cell.length_b   1.000
_cell.length_c   1.000
_cell.angle_alpha   90.00
_cell.angle_beta   90.00
_cell.angle_gamma   90.00
#
_symmetry.space_group_name_H-M   'P 1'
#
loop_
_entity.id
_entity.type
_entity.pdbx_description
1 polymer ?
#
loop_
_entity_poly.entity_id
_entity_poly.type
_entity_poly.pdbx_seq_one_letter_code
_entity_poly.pdbx_strand_id
1 'polypeptide(L)'
;DNTKYFMVSLFLQQLYREMLSIADEHGGKLPNRVMVFADEIGTIPKIESMEMMFSAGRSRRISMVPIIQSFAQLQKNYGKEGSSIIIDNCQDILFGGFAPNSESADILSKALGNRTVLSGSISRGKNDPSQSLQMMSRPLMSPDELKTLPKGHFILAKTGCCPMQTRLPLFLKWGIVFGEAYEVPERAAREVLYADRFELEQEIVRRRDDDEMEDAEPGEPPLPHGAARTGGQIHTPAPQEKEHPRLPRRMPLRTD
;
A
#
# COMPACT_ATOMS: atom_id res chain seq x y z
N ASP A 1 24.11 -6.60 1.29
CA ASP A 1 24.47 -7.01 2.66
C ASP A 1 23.22 -7.60 3.30
N ASN A 2 23.09 -8.93 3.30
CA ASN A 2 21.82 -9.62 3.58
C ASN A 2 21.31 -9.38 5.01
N THR A 3 22.21 -9.03 5.92
CA THR A 3 21.94 -8.75 7.33
C THR A 3 20.99 -7.57 7.53
N LYS A 4 20.94 -6.62 6.58
CA LYS A 4 20.11 -5.41 6.69
C LYS A 4 18.65 -5.63 6.29
N TYR A 5 18.35 -6.69 5.54
CA TYR A 5 16.99 -6.94 5.06
C TYR A 5 16.00 -7.22 6.17
N PHE A 6 16.45 -7.86 7.26
CA PHE A 6 15.62 -8.10 8.43
C PHE A 6 15.12 -6.78 9.06
N MET A 7 15.98 -5.77 9.15
CA MET A 7 15.58 -4.46 9.69
C MET A 7 14.57 -3.77 8.78
N VAL A 8 14.74 -3.87 7.45
CA VAL A 8 13.80 -3.30 6.48
C VAL A 8 12.44 -3.99 6.56
N SER A 9 12.41 -5.32 6.63
CA SER A 9 11.16 -6.07 6.78
C SER A 9 10.45 -5.73 8.09
N LEU A 10 11.19 -5.67 9.21
CA LEU A 10 10.64 -5.31 10.51
C LEU A 10 10.07 -3.89 10.52
N PHE A 11 10.81 -2.94 9.94
CA PHE A 11 10.36 -1.55 9.81
C PHE A 11 9.06 -1.44 9.01
N LEU A 12 8.98 -2.10 7.86
CA LEU A 12 7.78 -2.10 7.02
C LEU A 12 6.59 -2.77 7.70
N GLN A 13 6.84 -3.86 8.44
CA GLN A 13 5.82 -4.54 9.23
C GLN A 13 5.27 -3.64 10.34
N GLN A 14 6.14 -2.99 11.11
CA GLN A 14 5.71 -2.09 12.18
C GLN A 14 4.96 -0.90 11.59
N LEU A 15 5.49 -0.29 10.53
CA LEU A 15 4.83 0.82 9.84
C LEU A 15 3.42 0.43 9.38
N TYR A 16 3.26 -0.76 8.79
CA TYR A 16 1.97 -1.25 8.36
C TYR A 16 1.02 -1.49 9.55
N ARG A 17 1.50 -2.10 10.64
CA ARG A 17 0.69 -2.31 11.86
C ARG A 17 0.21 -0.99 12.48
N GLU A 18 1.08 0.01 12.57
CA GLU A 18 0.68 1.34 13.06
C GLU A 18 -0.37 1.99 12.16
N MET A 19 -0.20 1.88 10.83
CA MET A 19 -1.22 2.36 9.90
C MET A 19 -2.57 1.64 10.10
N LEU A 20 -2.56 0.35 10.44
CA LEU A 20 -3.80 -0.38 10.76
C LEU A 20 -4.42 0.11 12.09
N SER A 21 -3.62 0.29 13.14
CA SER A 21 -4.10 0.80 14.44
C SER A 21 -4.78 2.16 14.29
N ILE A 22 -4.11 3.11 13.61
CA ILE A 22 -4.66 4.44 13.34
C ILE A 22 -5.94 4.33 12.51
N ALA A 23 -5.98 3.42 11.52
CA ALA A 23 -7.19 3.22 10.73
C ALA A 23 -8.35 2.73 11.59
N ASP A 24 -8.11 1.77 12.48
CA ASP A 24 -9.13 1.19 13.35
C ASP A 24 -9.66 2.23 14.37
N GLU A 25 -8.79 3.07 14.93
CA GLU A 25 -9.19 4.24 15.75
C GLU A 25 -10.07 5.26 14.98
N HIS A 26 -9.89 5.35 13.66
CA HIS A 26 -10.63 6.28 12.79
C HIS A 26 -11.79 5.60 12.05
N GLY A 27 -12.38 4.55 12.64
CA GLY A 27 -13.56 3.86 12.07
C GLY A 27 -13.21 2.93 10.91
N GLY A 28 -12.04 2.30 10.97
CA GLY A 28 -11.55 1.31 10.00
C GLY A 28 -10.91 1.91 8.74
N LYS A 29 -10.60 3.21 8.70
CA LYS A 29 -9.97 3.88 7.56
C LYS A 29 -8.99 4.94 8.01
N LEU A 30 -7.83 5.03 7.35
CA LEU A 30 -6.91 6.13 7.58
C LEU A 30 -7.56 7.47 7.21
N PRO A 31 -7.36 8.54 8.02
CA PRO A 31 -7.86 9.87 7.68
C PRO A 31 -7.29 10.35 6.34
N ASN A 32 -5.99 10.14 6.12
CA ASN A 32 -5.28 10.45 4.88
C ASN A 32 -4.98 9.17 4.10
N ARG A 33 -5.12 9.22 2.77
CA ARG A 33 -4.74 8.11 1.90
C ARG A 33 -3.22 7.97 1.86
N VAL A 34 -2.73 6.75 2.00
CA VAL A 34 -1.30 6.43 1.89
C VAL A 34 -1.06 5.65 0.60
N MET A 35 -0.08 6.12 -0.19
CA MET A 35 0.41 5.46 -1.39
C MET A 35 1.82 4.95 -1.14
N VAL A 36 2.02 3.64 -1.26
CA VAL A 36 3.32 2.99 -1.07
C VAL A 36 3.89 2.60 -2.44
N PHE A 37 4.95 3.29 -2.86
CA PHE A 37 5.70 2.91 -4.06
C PHE A 37 6.81 1.93 -3.64
N ALA A 38 6.63 0.67 -4.00
CA ALA A 38 7.56 -0.39 -3.65
C ALA A 38 8.45 -0.69 -4.85
N ASP A 39 9.51 0.11 -4.97
CA ASP A 39 10.49 -0.06 -6.03
C ASP A 39 11.31 -1.34 -5.85
N GLU A 40 11.57 -2.04 -6.95
CA GLU A 40 12.36 -3.27 -6.99
C GLU A 40 11.92 -4.36 -5.98
N ILE A 41 10.62 -4.43 -5.67
CA ILE A 41 10.05 -5.31 -4.64
C ILE A 41 10.34 -6.79 -4.89
N GLY A 42 10.53 -7.18 -6.17
CA GLY A 42 10.88 -8.53 -6.58
C GLY A 42 12.29 -8.98 -6.16
N THR A 43 13.17 -8.05 -5.76
CA THR A 43 14.52 -8.39 -5.26
C THR A 43 14.63 -8.35 -3.75
N ILE A 44 13.71 -7.65 -3.09
CA ILE A 44 13.65 -7.56 -1.63
C ILE A 44 13.22 -8.92 -1.07
N PRO A 45 13.83 -9.42 0.03
CA PRO A 45 13.37 -10.62 0.69
C PRO A 45 11.89 -10.52 1.08
N LYS A 46 11.23 -11.68 1.17
CA LYS A 46 9.81 -11.75 1.49
C LYS A 46 9.49 -10.92 2.74
N ILE A 47 8.68 -9.89 2.56
CA ILE A 47 8.14 -9.11 3.68
C ILE A 47 6.86 -9.82 4.13
N GLU A 48 6.88 -10.39 5.33
CA GLU A 48 5.68 -11.03 5.87
C GLU A 48 4.59 -9.96 6.08
N SER A 49 3.32 -10.33 5.87
CA SER A 49 2.15 -9.42 5.83
C SER A 49 1.97 -8.58 4.56
N MET A 50 2.89 -8.64 3.59
CA MET A 50 2.71 -7.91 2.33
C MET A 50 1.48 -8.39 1.53
N GLU A 51 1.26 -9.71 1.44
CA GLU A 51 0.10 -10.29 0.76
C GLU A 51 -1.23 -9.78 1.38
N MET A 52 -1.24 -9.63 2.71
CA MET A 52 -2.37 -9.06 3.45
C MET A 52 -2.54 -7.56 3.17
N MET A 53 -1.45 -6.82 3.00
CA MET A 53 -1.50 -5.41 2.61
C MET A 53 -2.10 -5.22 1.21
N PHE A 54 -1.78 -6.09 0.24
CA PHE A 54 -2.42 -6.07 -1.08
C PHE A 54 -3.92 -6.36 -1.02
N SER A 55 -4.31 -7.33 -0.19
CA SER A 55 -5.70 -7.79 -0.11
C SER A 55 -6.59 -6.85 0.72
N ALA A 56 -6.09 -6.35 1.86
CA ALA A 56 -6.89 -5.61 2.84
C ALA A 56 -6.54 -4.11 2.94
N GLY A 57 -5.47 -3.64 2.29
CA GLY A 57 -5.04 -2.25 2.38
C GLY A 57 -6.05 -1.27 1.77
N ARG A 58 -6.69 -1.65 0.65
CA ARG A 58 -7.59 -0.75 -0.10
C ARG A 58 -8.74 -0.22 0.76
N SER A 59 -9.39 -1.08 1.54
CA SER A 59 -10.54 -0.69 2.38
C SER A 59 -10.14 0.34 3.44
N ARG A 60 -8.88 0.29 3.87
CA ARG A 60 -8.26 1.19 4.86
C ARG A 60 -7.60 2.44 4.27
N ARG A 61 -7.77 2.68 2.96
CA ARG A 61 -7.12 3.77 2.19
C ARG A 61 -5.60 3.66 2.11
N ILE A 62 -5.07 2.44 2.17
CA ILE A 62 -3.67 2.13 1.88
C ILE A 62 -3.64 1.53 0.47
N SER A 63 -2.77 2.03 -0.40
CA SER A 63 -2.64 1.52 -1.77
C SER A 63 -1.17 1.34 -2.09
N MET A 64 -0.84 0.25 -2.78
CA MET A 64 0.53 -0.07 -3.16
C MET A 64 0.70 -0.03 -4.67
N VAL A 65 1.85 0.46 -5.10
CA VAL A 65 2.36 0.40 -6.47
C VAL A 65 3.63 -0.45 -6.44
N PRO A 66 3.54 -1.78 -6.61
CA PRO A 66 4.71 -2.63 -6.74
C PRO A 66 5.38 -2.41 -8.10
N ILE A 67 6.70 -2.27 -8.10
CA ILE A 67 7.50 -2.16 -9.31
C ILE A 67 8.45 -3.35 -9.34
N ILE A 68 8.37 -4.14 -10.40
CA ILE A 68 9.16 -5.36 -10.59
C ILE A 68 9.81 -5.36 -11.97
N GLN A 69 10.99 -5.96 -12.07
CA GLN A 69 11.64 -6.21 -13.36
C GLN A 69 11.17 -7.51 -14.01
N SER A 70 10.84 -8.52 -13.20
CA SER A 70 10.45 -9.85 -13.67
C SER A 70 9.48 -10.54 -12.71
N PHE A 71 8.46 -11.21 -13.26
CA PHE A 71 7.59 -12.09 -12.47
C PHE A 71 8.35 -13.27 -11.86
N ALA A 72 9.43 -13.74 -12.50
CA ALA A 72 10.22 -14.85 -11.98
C ALA A 72 10.93 -14.49 -10.67
N GLN A 73 11.39 -13.24 -10.52
CA GLN A 73 11.98 -12.75 -9.28
C GLN A 73 10.92 -12.66 -8.16
N LEU A 74 9.74 -12.12 -8.49
CA LEU A 74 8.62 -12.08 -7.55
C LEU A 74 8.22 -13.49 -7.09
N GLN A 75 8.11 -14.44 -8.02
CA GLN A 75 7.79 -15.84 -7.72
C GLN A 75 8.87 -16.54 -6.90
N LYS A 76 10.14 -16.23 -7.14
CA LYS A 76 11.26 -16.76 -6.36
C LYS A 76 11.16 -16.35 -4.88
N ASN A 77 10.75 -15.11 -4.61
CA ASN A 77 10.72 -14.58 -3.24
C ASN A 77 9.40 -14.88 -2.52
N TYR A 78 8.26 -14.79 -3.20
CA TYR A 78 6.93 -14.94 -2.59
C TYR A 78 6.30 -16.31 -2.84
N GLY A 79 6.94 -17.18 -3.63
CA GLY A 79 6.36 -18.42 -4.10
C GLY A 79 5.29 -18.19 -5.18
N LYS A 80 4.81 -19.28 -5.77
CA LYS A 80 3.78 -19.23 -6.83
C LYS A 80 2.47 -18.62 -6.32
N GLU A 81 1.99 -19.08 -5.16
CA GLU A 81 0.74 -18.60 -4.56
C GLU A 81 0.81 -17.12 -4.18
N GLY A 82 1.85 -16.71 -3.43
CA GLY A 82 2.03 -15.31 -3.03
C GLY A 82 2.19 -14.38 -4.23
N SER A 83 2.93 -14.79 -5.26
CA SER A 83 3.06 -13.99 -6.49
C SER A 83 1.72 -13.83 -7.22
N SER A 84 0.89 -14.87 -7.30
CA SER A 84 -0.44 -14.79 -7.91
C SER A 84 -1.33 -13.82 -7.13
N ILE A 85 -1.37 -13.93 -5.81
CA ILE A 85 -2.16 -13.04 -4.94
C ILE A 85 -1.76 -11.56 -5.18
N ILE A 86 -0.47 -11.26 -5.24
CA ILE A 86 0.01 -9.88 -5.46
C ILE A 86 -0.44 -9.38 -6.83
N ILE A 87 -0.25 -10.17 -7.89
CA ILE A 87 -0.59 -9.79 -9.27
C ILE A 87 -2.11 -9.64 -9.42
N ASP A 88 -2.90 -10.59 -8.90
CA ASP A 88 -4.35 -10.64 -9.03
C ASP A 88 -5.05 -9.49 -8.29
N ASN A 89 -4.44 -8.99 -7.19
CA ASN A 89 -4.94 -7.82 -6.47
C ASN A 89 -4.58 -6.48 -7.14
N CYS A 90 -3.64 -6.47 -8.09
CA CYS A 90 -3.30 -5.26 -8.84
C CYS A 90 -4.36 -4.99 -9.92
N GLN A 91 -5.15 -3.92 -9.73
CA GLN A 91 -6.19 -3.55 -10.70
C GLN A 91 -5.63 -2.92 -11.99
N ASP A 92 -4.46 -2.31 -11.88
CA ASP A 92 -3.77 -1.63 -12.97
C ASP A 92 -2.39 -2.27 -13.14
N ILE A 93 -2.06 -2.65 -14.36
CA ILE A 93 -0.74 -3.18 -14.73
C ILE A 93 -0.18 -2.31 -15.84
N LEU A 94 0.92 -1.64 -15.53
CA LEU A 94 1.70 -0.84 -16.48
C LEU A 94 2.98 -1.58 -16.81
N PHE A 95 3.23 -1.87 -18.09
CA PHE A 95 4.38 -2.66 -18.49
C PHE A 95 4.98 -2.25 -19.84
N GLY A 96 6.27 -2.50 -20.00
CA GLY A 96 7.06 -2.16 -21.19
C GLY A 96 8.56 -2.33 -20.92
N GLY A 97 9.38 -2.23 -21.96
CA GLY A 97 10.85 -2.27 -21.81
C GLY A 97 11.42 -3.64 -21.39
N PHE A 98 10.90 -4.73 -21.98
CA PHE A 98 11.34 -6.09 -21.65
C PHE A 98 12.75 -6.41 -22.15
N ALA A 99 13.46 -7.26 -21.40
CA ALA A 99 14.68 -7.91 -21.89
C ALA A 99 14.35 -8.89 -23.04
N PRO A 100 15.30 -9.16 -23.96
CA PRO A 100 15.07 -10.03 -25.12
C PRO A 100 14.54 -11.43 -24.77
N ASN A 101 15.06 -12.01 -23.69
CA ASN A 101 14.70 -13.35 -23.21
C ASN A 101 13.68 -13.31 -22.06
N SER A 102 12.96 -12.20 -21.87
CA SER A 102 12.00 -12.07 -20.78
C SER A 102 10.75 -12.92 -21.03
N GLU A 103 10.52 -13.89 -20.15
CA GLU A 103 9.27 -14.68 -20.10
C GLU A 103 8.07 -13.83 -19.63
N SER A 104 8.32 -12.67 -19.01
CA SER A 104 7.24 -11.78 -18.56
C SER A 104 6.44 -11.21 -19.74
N ALA A 105 7.07 -11.04 -20.90
CA ALA A 105 6.40 -10.62 -22.13
C ALA A 105 5.39 -11.68 -22.61
N ASP A 106 5.70 -12.97 -22.48
CA ASP A 106 4.80 -14.06 -22.86
C ASP A 106 3.58 -14.13 -21.94
N ILE A 107 3.78 -13.95 -20.63
CA ILE A 107 2.69 -13.90 -19.65
C ILE A 107 1.77 -12.71 -19.94
N LEU A 108 2.34 -11.53 -20.16
CA LEU A 108 1.56 -10.31 -20.41
C LEU A 108 0.88 -10.30 -21.78
N SER A 109 1.50 -10.88 -22.80
CA SER A 109 0.87 -11.09 -24.12
C SER A 109 -0.40 -11.94 -23.99
N LYS A 110 -0.34 -13.03 -23.21
CA LYS A 110 -1.52 -13.86 -22.91
C LYS A 110 -2.57 -13.10 -22.10
N ALA A 111 -2.14 -12.30 -21.11
CA ALA A 111 -3.05 -11.50 -20.29
C ALA A 111 -3.79 -10.40 -21.07
N LEU A 112 -3.14 -9.81 -22.09
CA LEU A 112 -3.77 -8.87 -23.02
C LEU A 112 -4.85 -9.51 -23.90
N GLY A 113 -4.80 -10.84 -24.06
CA GLY A 113 -5.73 -11.60 -24.86
C GLY A 113 -5.50 -11.47 -26.37
N ASN A 114 -6.52 -11.87 -27.13
CA ASN A 114 -6.46 -11.99 -28.58
C ASN A 114 -7.42 -11.02 -29.26
N ARG A 115 -7.11 -10.68 -30.51
CA ARG A 115 -8.00 -10.01 -31.45
C ARG A 115 -8.28 -10.90 -32.65
N THR A 116 -9.47 -10.75 -33.21
CA THR A 116 -9.81 -11.38 -34.48
C THR A 116 -9.25 -10.53 -35.62
N VAL A 117 -8.54 -11.18 -36.55
CA VAL A 117 -7.98 -10.56 -37.74
C VAL A 117 -8.54 -11.25 -38.99
N LEU A 118 -8.84 -10.48 -40.02
CA LEU A 118 -9.17 -11.03 -41.33
C LEU A 118 -7.86 -11.42 -42.01
N SER A 119 -7.71 -12.72 -42.24
CA SER A 119 -6.59 -13.28 -42.98
C SER A 119 -7.08 -13.74 -44.34
N GLY A 120 -6.21 -13.74 -45.32
CA GLY A 120 -6.57 -14.30 -46.60
C GLY A 120 -5.38 -14.56 -47.50
N SER A 121 -5.61 -15.43 -48.47
CA SER A 121 -4.66 -15.69 -49.55
C SER A 121 -5.24 -15.17 -50.84
N ILE A 122 -4.41 -14.43 -51.59
CA ILE A 122 -4.73 -13.96 -52.94
C ILE A 122 -3.87 -14.78 -53.89
N SER A 123 -4.51 -15.67 -54.64
CA SER A 123 -3.86 -16.42 -55.70
C SER A 123 -4.15 -15.74 -57.03
N ARG A 124 -3.12 -15.20 -57.70
CA ARG A 124 -3.27 -14.62 -59.04
C ARG A 124 -2.93 -15.68 -60.09
N GLY A 125 -3.96 -16.37 -60.59
CA GLY A 125 -3.87 -17.16 -61.81
C GLY A 125 -3.81 -16.27 -63.05
N LYS A 126 -3.39 -16.83 -64.19
CA LYS A 126 -3.17 -16.09 -65.45
C LYS A 126 -4.45 -15.49 -66.05
N ASN A 127 -5.63 -16.02 -65.70
CA ASN A 127 -6.95 -15.56 -66.21
C ASN A 127 -7.98 -15.20 -65.13
N ASP A 128 -7.77 -15.54 -63.84
CA ASP A 128 -8.72 -15.19 -62.79
C ASP A 128 -8.04 -15.13 -61.41
N PRO A 129 -8.08 -13.99 -60.69
CA PRO A 129 -7.55 -13.91 -59.33
C PRO A 129 -8.56 -14.50 -58.33
N SER A 130 -8.19 -15.60 -57.68
CA SER A 130 -8.97 -16.19 -56.60
C SER A 130 -8.57 -15.59 -55.26
N GLN A 131 -9.55 -15.19 -54.45
CA GLN A 131 -9.35 -14.68 -53.10
C GLN A 131 -10.06 -15.59 -52.09
N SER A 132 -9.33 -16.01 -51.06
CA SER A 132 -9.89 -16.73 -49.91
C SER A 132 -9.66 -15.89 -48.66
N LEU A 133 -10.74 -15.53 -47.95
CA LEU A 133 -10.72 -14.72 -46.74
C LEU A 133 -11.29 -15.54 -45.57
N GLN A 134 -10.60 -15.53 -44.43
CA GLN A 134 -10.95 -16.24 -43.21
C GLN A 134 -10.67 -15.37 -41.98
N MET A 135 -11.58 -15.38 -41.01
CA MET A 135 -11.33 -14.80 -39.69
C MET A 135 -10.43 -15.73 -38.86
N MET A 136 -9.32 -15.19 -38.33
CA MET A 136 -8.38 -15.91 -37.47
C MET A 136 -8.15 -15.16 -36.17
N SER A 137 -7.84 -15.88 -35.09
CA SER A 137 -7.46 -15.30 -33.80
C SER A 137 -5.95 -15.03 -33.76
N ARG A 138 -5.53 -13.85 -33.31
CA ARG A 138 -4.13 -13.47 -33.12
C ARG A 138 -3.97 -12.76 -31.77
N PRO A 139 -2.85 -12.95 -31.03
CA PRO A 139 -2.52 -12.10 -29.88
C PRO A 139 -2.69 -10.61 -30.20
N LEU A 140 -3.29 -9.87 -29.27
CA LEU A 140 -3.49 -8.43 -29.40
C LEU A 140 -2.14 -7.75 -29.67
N MET A 141 -1.14 -8.11 -28.85
CA MET A 141 0.27 -7.91 -29.12
C MET A 141 1.02 -9.21 -28.84
N SER A 142 1.83 -9.64 -29.80
CA SER A 142 2.74 -10.78 -29.65
C SER A 142 3.87 -10.45 -28.65
N PRO A 143 4.50 -11.47 -28.03
CA PRO A 143 5.63 -11.25 -27.14
C PRO A 143 6.77 -10.47 -27.81
N ASP A 144 7.00 -10.70 -29.10
CA ASP A 144 8.03 -10.00 -29.87
C ASP A 144 7.67 -8.52 -30.10
N GLU A 145 6.40 -8.21 -30.37
CA GLU A 145 5.91 -6.82 -30.43
C GLU A 145 6.05 -6.11 -29.08
N LEU A 146 5.82 -6.81 -27.97
CA LEU A 146 6.02 -6.27 -26.62
C LEU A 146 7.51 -6.00 -26.33
N LYS A 147 8.40 -6.92 -26.70
CA LYS A 147 9.86 -6.80 -26.50
C LYS A 147 10.48 -5.70 -27.36
N THR A 148 9.91 -5.44 -28.53
CA THR A 148 10.38 -4.41 -29.48
C THR A 148 9.69 -3.05 -29.29
N LEU A 149 8.87 -2.89 -28.24
CA LEU A 149 8.27 -1.60 -27.90
C LEU A 149 9.35 -0.49 -27.80
N PRO A 150 9.17 0.64 -28.49
CA PRO A 150 10.15 1.72 -28.43
C PRO A 150 10.29 2.28 -27.02
N LYS A 151 11.50 2.68 -26.63
CA LYS A 151 11.76 3.25 -25.30
C LYS A 151 10.80 4.40 -24.98
N GLY A 152 10.25 4.37 -23.76
CA GLY A 152 9.25 5.35 -23.30
C GLY A 152 7.82 5.03 -23.71
N HIS A 153 7.57 3.93 -24.44
CA HIS A 153 6.22 3.43 -24.68
C HIS A 153 5.91 2.29 -23.73
N PHE A 154 4.69 2.32 -23.20
CA PHE A 154 4.19 1.36 -22.22
C PHE A 154 2.76 0.98 -22.58
N ILE A 155 2.32 -0.13 -22.04
CA ILE A 155 0.93 -0.58 -22.12
C ILE A 155 0.36 -0.50 -20.71
N LEU A 156 -0.79 0.16 -20.60
CA LEU A 156 -1.61 0.15 -19.40
C LEU A 156 -2.78 -0.81 -19.63
N ALA A 157 -2.85 -1.85 -18.81
CA ALA A 157 -4.00 -2.74 -18.71
C ALA A 157 -4.71 -2.47 -17.38
N LYS A 158 -5.97 -2.06 -17.45
CA LYS A 158 -6.82 -1.81 -16.29
C LYS A 158 -7.99 -2.79 -16.28
N THR A 159 -8.27 -3.39 -15.13
CA THR A 159 -9.39 -4.32 -14.97
C THR A 159 -10.71 -3.68 -15.39
N GLY A 160 -11.45 -4.39 -16.25
CA GLY A 160 -12.74 -3.94 -16.80
C GLY A 160 -12.63 -2.90 -17.92
N CYS A 161 -11.43 -2.63 -18.43
CA CYS A 161 -11.21 -1.68 -19.53
C CYS A 161 -10.35 -2.31 -20.64
N CYS A 162 -10.49 -1.81 -21.87
CA CYS A 162 -9.56 -2.16 -22.94
C CYS A 162 -8.15 -1.62 -22.63
N PRO A 163 -7.09 -2.38 -22.92
CA PRO A 163 -5.72 -1.92 -22.71
C PRO A 163 -5.41 -0.72 -23.62
N MET A 164 -4.57 0.19 -23.14
CA MET A 164 -4.12 1.35 -23.90
C MET A 164 -2.60 1.39 -24.00
N GLN A 165 -2.08 1.75 -25.17
CA GLN A 165 -0.68 2.11 -25.32
C GLN A 165 -0.49 3.58 -24.94
N THR A 166 0.48 3.85 -24.07
CA THR A 166 0.80 5.20 -23.58
C THR A 166 2.28 5.51 -23.73
N ARG A 167 2.62 6.79 -23.66
CA ARG A 167 4.00 7.28 -23.68
C ARG A 167 4.32 7.94 -22.34
N LEU A 168 5.33 7.42 -21.67
CA LEU A 168 5.86 7.98 -20.43
C LEU A 168 7.21 8.65 -20.71
N PRO A 169 7.26 10.00 -20.73
CA PRO A 169 8.51 10.70 -20.91
C PRO A 169 9.42 10.51 -19.69
N LEU A 170 10.74 10.63 -19.91
CA LEU A 170 11.70 10.71 -18.80
C LEU A 170 11.38 11.92 -17.92
N PHE A 171 11.63 11.82 -16.62
CA PHE A 171 11.36 12.89 -15.64
C PHE A 171 11.91 14.25 -16.11
N LEU A 172 13.10 14.28 -16.72
CA LEU A 172 13.76 15.47 -17.27
C LEU A 172 12.93 16.21 -18.33
N LYS A 173 12.00 15.50 -18.99
CA LYS A 173 11.14 16.04 -20.06
C LYS A 173 9.74 16.42 -19.57
N TRP A 174 9.47 16.27 -18.27
CA TRP A 174 8.15 16.61 -17.71
C TRP A 174 7.95 18.12 -17.53
N GLY A 175 9.01 18.93 -17.73
CA GLY A 175 8.92 20.38 -17.52
C GLY A 175 8.70 20.74 -16.05
N ILE A 176 9.05 19.85 -15.12
CA ILE A 176 8.99 20.12 -13.68
C ILE A 176 10.05 21.19 -13.40
N VAL A 177 9.58 22.38 -13.07
CA VAL A 177 10.42 23.45 -12.54
C VAL A 177 10.37 23.33 -11.03
N PHE A 178 11.50 22.98 -10.41
CA PHE A 178 11.62 23.05 -8.96
C PHE A 178 11.55 24.53 -8.56
N GLY A 179 10.66 24.85 -7.62
CA GLY A 179 10.60 26.18 -7.00
C GLY A 179 11.79 26.42 -6.07
N GLU A 180 11.60 27.25 -5.05
CA GLU A 180 12.59 27.38 -3.98
C GLU A 180 12.83 26.02 -3.31
N ALA A 181 14.09 25.76 -2.95
CA ALA A 181 14.45 24.54 -2.25
C ALA A 181 13.59 24.44 -0.98
N TYR A 182 12.90 23.31 -0.82
CA TYR A 182 12.21 23.05 0.43
C TYR A 182 13.25 22.82 1.52
N GLU A 183 13.56 23.88 2.27
CA GLU A 183 14.45 23.81 3.42
C GLU A 183 13.68 23.13 4.56
N VAL A 184 14.02 21.87 4.80
CA VAL A 184 13.65 21.22 6.06
C VAL A 184 14.52 21.88 7.12
N PRO A 185 13.96 22.53 8.15
CA PRO A 185 14.77 23.02 9.25
C PRO A 185 15.55 21.83 9.82
N GLU A 186 16.87 21.95 9.79
CA GLU A 186 17.77 20.91 10.24
C GLU A 186 17.41 20.57 11.69
N ARG A 187 16.71 19.44 11.90
CA ARG A 187 16.54 18.86 13.24
C ARG A 187 17.84 18.15 13.63
N ALA A 188 18.97 18.82 13.46
CA ALA A 188 20.26 18.34 13.91
C ALA A 188 20.20 18.17 15.42
N ALA A 189 20.54 16.96 15.88
CA ALA A 189 20.66 16.57 17.27
C ALA A 189 19.44 16.92 18.14
N ARG A 190 18.37 16.11 18.05
CA ARG A 190 17.65 15.82 19.29
C ARG A 190 18.64 15.16 20.24
N GLU A 191 18.72 15.65 21.47
CA GLU A 191 19.49 14.99 22.52
C GLU A 191 18.95 13.57 22.67
N VAL A 192 19.68 12.59 22.14
CA VAL A 192 19.33 11.18 22.28
C VAL A 192 19.85 10.76 23.64
N LEU A 193 18.97 10.82 24.63
CA LEU A 193 19.23 10.24 25.94
C LEU A 193 19.14 8.72 25.80
N TYR A 194 20.28 8.05 25.99
CA TYR A 194 20.31 6.60 26.10
C TYR A 194 19.90 6.25 27.53
N ALA A 195 18.71 5.69 27.70
CA ALA A 195 18.31 5.09 28.95
C ALA A 195 18.91 3.68 29.05
N ASP A 196 19.40 3.34 30.24
CA ASP A 196 19.92 2.00 30.46
C ASP A 196 18.79 0.96 30.36
N ARG A 197 19.12 -0.24 29.88
CA ARG A 197 18.14 -1.31 29.68
C ARG A 197 17.35 -1.61 30.96
N PHE A 198 18.03 -1.62 32.11
CA PHE A 198 17.38 -1.88 33.40
C PHE A 198 16.39 -0.78 33.79
N GLU A 199 16.70 0.47 33.47
CA GLU A 199 15.87 1.63 33.79
C GLU A 199 14.58 1.62 32.96
N LEU A 200 14.70 1.29 31.67
CA LEU A 200 13.55 1.10 30.77
C LEU A 200 12.67 -0.09 31.21
N GLU A 201 13.27 -1.22 31.56
CA GLU A 201 12.52 -2.40 32.03
C GLU A 201 11.77 -2.10 33.34
N GLN A 202 12.39 -1.39 34.29
CA GLN A 202 11.74 -0.99 35.54
C GLN A 202 10.61 0.03 35.34
N GLU A 203 10.79 0.98 34.41
CA GLU A 203 9.75 1.98 34.12
C GLU A 203 8.53 1.37 33.42
N ILE A 204 8.74 0.39 32.54
CA ILE A 204 7.65 -0.36 31.90
C ILE A 204 6.86 -1.17 32.94
N VAL A 205 7.54 -1.78 33.91
CA VAL A 205 6.89 -2.50 35.01
C VAL A 205 6.11 -1.54 35.91
N ARG A 206 6.69 -0.40 36.30
CA ARG A 206 5.99 0.61 37.12
C ARG A 206 4.71 1.13 36.48
N ARG A 207 4.74 1.45 35.18
CA ARG A 207 3.53 1.93 34.49
C ARG A 207 2.44 0.87 34.42
N ARG A 208 2.84 -0.40 34.30
CA ARG A 208 1.91 -1.52 34.31
C ARG A 208 1.29 -1.72 35.70
N ASP A 209 2.08 -1.56 36.75
CA ASP A 209 1.61 -1.66 38.14
C ASP A 209 0.71 -0.45 38.53
N ASP A 210 0.99 0.74 38.01
CA ASP A 210 0.16 1.93 38.20
C ASP A 210 -1.20 1.79 37.48
N ASP A 211 -1.23 1.23 36.26
CA ASP A 211 -2.48 0.89 35.56
C ASP A 211 -3.28 -0.18 36.34
N GLU A 212 -2.61 -1.15 36.97
CA GLU A 212 -3.25 -2.17 37.83
C GLU A 212 -3.75 -1.60 39.18
N MET A 213 -3.18 -0.49 39.66
CA MET A 213 -3.61 0.21 40.87
C MET A 213 -4.73 1.23 40.63
N GLU A 214 -4.86 1.80 39.44
CA GLU A 214 -6.01 2.65 39.07
C GLU A 214 -7.31 1.84 38.90
N ASP A 215 -7.22 0.55 38.55
CA ASP A 215 -8.36 -0.38 38.50
C ASP A 215 -8.75 -0.96 39.87
N ALA A 216 -8.01 -0.64 40.94
CA ALA A 216 -8.35 -1.03 42.31
C ALA A 216 -9.28 -0.01 42.96
N GLU A 217 -10.59 -0.27 42.91
CA GLU A 217 -11.64 0.47 43.64
C GLU A 217 -11.22 0.79 45.10
N PRO A 218 -11.23 2.07 45.54
CA PRO A 218 -10.80 2.43 46.89
C PRO A 218 -11.80 1.87 47.92
N GLY A 219 -11.33 0.95 48.77
CA GLY A 219 -12.13 0.36 49.85
C GLY A 219 -12.74 1.41 50.78
N GLU A 220 -14.03 1.25 51.07
CA GLU A 220 -14.78 2.10 52.00
C GLU A 220 -14.14 2.11 53.41
N PRO A 221 -14.00 3.29 54.05
CA PRO A 221 -13.54 3.36 55.43
C PRO A 221 -14.61 2.88 56.42
N PRO A 222 -14.24 2.27 57.56
CA PRO A 222 -15.20 1.62 58.45
C PRO A 222 -16.05 2.64 59.23
N LEU A 223 -17.36 2.39 59.26
CA LEU A 223 -18.36 3.20 59.99
C LEU A 223 -18.27 3.01 61.52
N PRO A 224 -18.48 4.06 62.35
CA PRO A 224 -18.65 3.89 63.79
C PRO A 224 -20.05 3.34 64.13
N HIS A 225 -20.11 2.50 65.16
CA HIS A 225 -21.31 1.82 65.63
C HIS A 225 -22.38 2.79 66.16
N GLY A 226 -23.60 2.65 65.60
CA GLY A 226 -24.85 2.92 66.30
C GLY A 226 -25.61 4.19 65.91
N ALA A 227 -26.45 4.11 64.87
CA ALA A 227 -27.70 4.89 64.78
C ALA A 227 -28.63 4.28 63.72
N ALA A 228 -29.92 4.18 64.06
CA ALA A 228 -30.97 3.56 63.27
C ALA A 228 -31.43 4.40 62.07
N ARG A 229 -32.02 3.69 61.10
CA ARG A 229 -32.63 4.17 59.84
C ARG A 229 -33.58 5.36 60.00
N THR A 230 -33.60 6.29 59.04
CA THR A 230 -34.82 6.92 58.48
C THR A 230 -34.49 7.69 57.19
N GLY A 231 -35.43 7.71 56.25
CA GLY A 231 -35.20 8.05 54.84
C GLY A 231 -35.28 9.52 54.45
N GLY A 232 -35.19 9.75 53.15
CA GLY A 232 -35.43 11.05 52.51
C GLY A 232 -34.61 11.21 51.22
N GLN A 233 -35.27 11.10 50.07
CA GLN A 233 -34.72 11.52 48.78
C GLN A 233 -34.40 13.03 48.84
N ILE A 234 -33.15 13.41 48.63
CA ILE A 234 -32.75 14.78 48.33
C ILE A 234 -31.83 14.75 47.11
N HIS A 235 -32.23 15.56 46.14
CA HIS A 235 -31.67 15.74 44.81
C HIS A 235 -30.32 16.47 44.91
N THR A 236 -29.23 15.86 44.46
CA THR A 236 -27.90 16.50 44.36
C THR A 236 -27.76 17.16 42.98
N PRO A 237 -27.35 18.44 42.84
CA PRO A 237 -27.06 19.03 41.54
C PRO A 237 -25.74 18.50 40.96
N ALA A 238 -25.69 18.34 39.64
CA ALA A 238 -24.54 17.87 38.88
C ALA A 238 -23.30 18.77 39.07
N PRO A 239 -22.07 18.21 39.12
CA PRO A 239 -20.84 19.01 39.05
C PRO A 239 -20.71 19.68 37.69
N GLN A 240 -20.43 20.97 37.68
CA GLN A 240 -20.14 21.74 36.47
C GLN A 240 -18.82 21.28 35.83
N GLU A 241 -18.87 20.91 34.55
CA GLU A 241 -17.69 20.65 33.72
C GLU A 241 -16.80 21.91 33.66
N LYS A 242 -15.54 21.77 34.05
CA LYS A 242 -14.52 22.79 33.77
C LYS A 242 -14.12 22.68 32.29
N GLU A 243 -14.53 23.67 31.50
CA GLU A 243 -14.10 23.82 30.11
C GLU A 243 -12.58 24.01 30.02
N HIS A 244 -11.88 23.07 29.38
CA HIS A 244 -10.51 23.30 28.89
C HIS A 244 -10.55 24.13 27.60
N PRO A 245 -9.64 25.12 27.42
CA PRO A 245 -9.64 25.99 26.26
C PRO A 245 -9.32 25.22 24.98
N ARG A 246 -10.29 25.22 24.05
CA ARG A 246 -10.19 24.59 22.72
C ARG A 246 -9.20 25.35 21.84
N LEU A 247 -8.13 24.68 21.40
CA LEU A 247 -7.27 25.19 20.32
C LEU A 247 -8.06 25.29 19.00
N PRO A 248 -7.84 26.33 18.17
CA PRO A 248 -8.65 26.56 16.98
C PRO A 248 -8.41 25.48 15.92
N ARG A 249 -9.52 24.82 15.52
CA ARG A 249 -9.58 23.81 14.46
C ARG A 249 -9.26 24.47 13.10
N ARG A 250 -8.12 24.15 12.48
CA ARG A 250 -7.83 24.52 11.08
C ARG A 250 -8.77 23.75 10.15
N MET A 251 -9.46 24.45 9.26
CA MET A 251 -10.29 23.84 8.21
C MET A 251 -9.42 23.08 7.20
N PRO A 252 -9.87 21.93 6.67
CA PRO A 252 -9.17 21.26 5.60
C PRO A 252 -9.27 22.06 4.29
N LEU A 253 -8.12 22.30 3.66
CA LEU A 253 -8.01 22.87 2.32
C LEU A 253 -8.72 21.94 1.33
N ARG A 254 -9.69 22.51 0.62
CA ARG A 254 -10.41 21.88 -0.48
C ARG A 254 -9.52 21.97 -1.72
N THR A 255 -9.14 20.83 -2.29
CA THR A 255 -8.54 20.77 -3.63
C THR A 255 -9.61 20.29 -4.60
N ASP A 256 -9.98 21.21 -5.48
CA ASP A 256 -10.68 21.04 -6.75
C ASP A 256 -9.89 20.16 -7.74
#